data_AF-A0A1T5HTB2-F1
#
_entry.id   AF-A0A1T5HTB2-F1
#
_cell.length_a   1.000
_cell.length_b   1.000
_cell.length_c   1.000
_cell.angle_alpha   90.00
_cell.angle_beta   90.00
_cell.angle_gamma   90.00
#
_symmetry.space_group_name_H-M   'P 1'
#
loop_
_entity.id
_entity.type
_entity.pdbx_description
1 polymer ?
#
loop_
_entity_poly.entity_id
_entity_poly.type
_entity_poly.pdbx_seq_one_letter_code
_entity_poly.pdbx_strand_id
1 'polypeptide(L)'
;MNKNSANILNLAFPLFAILLIGISCNKVPKIDISNADLIPVPKEIIPAFGAFEVTQSFRIMVDSEHDEVMRSAEIFAELLRKSSGFDVPVFQKSGQSIEESLVLLVDDFPELGEEGYELFVDDDHVRLNANKPVGLFWGLQTLRQLFPVQIEMNDVQSERWLIGTGVIRDYPRYEHRGAMLDVSRHFFDVDDVKRFIDFMAAYKMNRFHMHLSDDQGWRLEIKSWPKLTEIGGSTQVGGGEGGYYTQEEFLEIVKYADERYITVIPEIDMPGHTNAALASYPELNEDGVARELYTGMEVGFSTLATRKEITYQFVDDVVREIAALINGSFFHIGGDESHVTPKDDYVYFINRAQDIINSYGLTMIGWDEIATADLSPTSIVQLWASPENARLAIEQNARIIMSPAKHAYLDMKYDSTTVLGLNWAGYTEVDEAYNWDPTTFIDGVPEEFIIGVESPLWTETVETMEDIEYMVFPRLPGIAEIAWADMDQRNWDEYKFRLAKHGERLKAKGINFYRSPKVPWNDNE
;
A
#
# COMPACT_ATOMS: atom_id res chain seq x y z
N MET A 1 -0.39 60.44 89.44
CA MET A 1 -0.65 59.15 90.11
C MET A 1 -1.31 58.22 89.10
N ASN A 2 -0.75 57.01 88.93
CA ASN A 2 -1.22 55.79 88.24
C ASN A 2 -1.57 55.88 86.73
N LYS A 3 -0.84 55.24 85.79
CA LYS A 3 -0.60 53.80 85.46
C LYS A 3 -1.77 53.10 84.72
N ASN A 4 -1.44 52.62 83.50
CA ASN A 4 -1.87 51.37 82.81
C ASN A 4 -3.36 51.21 82.45
N SER A 5 -3.82 50.55 81.37
CA SER A 5 -3.23 49.69 80.33
C SER A 5 -4.31 49.35 79.27
N ALA A 6 -3.84 48.89 78.10
CA ALA A 6 -4.50 48.35 76.90
C ALA A 6 -5.89 47.66 77.01
N ASN A 7 -6.69 47.75 75.92
CA ASN A 7 -6.94 46.59 75.06
C ASN A 7 -7.68 46.91 73.74
N ILE A 8 -7.24 46.16 72.72
CA ILE A 8 -7.68 46.06 71.33
C ILE A 8 -8.94 45.18 71.27
N LEU A 9 -9.90 45.47 70.38
CA LEU A 9 -10.61 44.44 69.58
C LEU A 9 -11.40 45.11 68.43
N ASN A 10 -10.90 44.95 67.20
CA ASN A 10 -11.63 45.24 65.97
C ASN A 10 -12.67 44.14 65.74
N LEU A 11 -13.93 44.53 65.52
CA LEU A 11 -14.96 43.62 65.00
C LEU A 11 -14.65 43.30 63.53
N ALA A 12 -14.24 42.05 63.26
CA ALA A 12 -14.19 41.49 61.93
C ALA A 12 -15.57 40.95 61.54
N PHE A 13 -16.15 41.48 60.46
CA PHE A 13 -17.26 40.87 59.73
C PHE A 13 -16.74 39.62 58.99
N PRO A 14 -17.38 38.44 59.09
CA PRO A 14 -17.03 37.34 58.20
C PRO A 14 -17.69 37.60 56.84
N LEU A 15 -16.87 37.95 55.85
CA LEU A 15 -17.25 37.88 54.45
C LEU A 15 -17.36 36.40 54.08
N PHE A 16 -18.59 35.88 53.99
CA PHE A 16 -18.84 34.54 53.47
C PHE A 16 -18.59 34.58 51.96
N ALA A 17 -17.35 34.31 51.54
CA ALA A 17 -17.04 34.05 50.14
C ALA A 17 -17.63 32.69 49.78
N ILE A 18 -18.78 32.70 49.11
CA ILE A 18 -19.32 31.52 48.43
C ILE A 18 -18.35 31.22 47.28
N LEU A 19 -17.45 30.27 47.50
CA LEU A 19 -16.65 29.66 46.46
C LEU A 19 -17.59 28.82 45.60
N LEU A 20 -18.13 29.42 44.53
CA LEU A 20 -18.77 28.70 43.45
C LEU A 20 -17.67 27.85 42.78
N ILE A 21 -17.50 26.62 43.25
CA ILE A 21 -16.82 25.57 42.49
C ILE A 21 -17.75 25.28 41.32
N GLY A 22 -17.56 26.01 40.23
CA GLY A 22 -18.08 25.62 38.93
C GLY A 22 -17.43 24.29 38.59
N ILE A 23 -18.13 23.19 38.87
CA ILE A 23 -17.88 21.93 38.18
C ILE A 23 -18.22 22.23 36.72
N SER A 24 -17.22 22.68 35.97
CA SER A 24 -17.29 22.64 34.51
C SER A 24 -17.33 21.16 34.17
N CYS A 25 -18.53 20.59 34.06
CA CYS A 25 -18.71 19.38 33.28
C CYS A 25 -18.22 19.74 31.88
N ASN A 26 -16.96 19.44 31.57
CA ASN A 26 -16.44 19.45 30.21
C ASN A 26 -17.25 18.41 29.45
N LYS A 27 -18.38 18.83 28.88
CA LYS A 27 -19.20 17.96 28.06
C LYS A 27 -18.34 17.55 26.87
N VAL A 28 -18.15 16.25 26.72
CA VAL A 28 -17.56 15.66 25.53
C VAL A 28 -18.36 16.19 24.32
N PRO A 29 -17.68 16.73 23.29
CA PRO A 29 -18.38 17.28 22.13
C PRO A 29 -19.13 16.18 21.39
N LYS A 30 -20.23 16.55 20.74
CA LYS A 30 -20.89 15.64 19.79
C LYS A 30 -20.07 15.62 18.51
N ILE A 31 -19.64 14.44 18.08
CA ILE A 31 -18.93 14.25 16.82
C ILE A 31 -19.79 13.34 15.95
N ASP A 32 -19.97 13.75 14.69
CA ASP A 32 -20.68 12.96 13.71
C ASP A 32 -19.66 12.17 12.89
N ILE A 33 -19.57 10.86 13.16
CA ILE A 33 -18.58 9.97 12.54
C ILE A 33 -18.76 9.85 11.01
N SER A 34 -19.94 10.15 10.46
CA SER A 34 -20.12 10.14 9.00
C SER A 34 -19.46 11.31 8.28
N ASN A 35 -18.96 12.32 9.02
CA ASN A 35 -18.17 13.41 8.46
C ASN A 35 -16.65 13.12 8.54
N ALA A 36 -16.24 11.91 8.91
CA ALA A 36 -14.82 11.54 8.92
C ALA A 36 -14.29 11.45 7.49
N ASP A 37 -13.09 12.01 7.29
CA ASP A 37 -12.42 12.06 5.98
C ASP A 37 -11.73 10.73 5.64
N LEU A 38 -12.48 9.63 5.60
CA LEU A 38 -11.95 8.28 5.42
C LEU A 38 -11.60 7.99 3.96
N ILE A 39 -10.41 7.46 3.69
CA ILE A 39 -10.00 6.93 2.38
C ILE A 39 -9.37 5.54 2.59
N PRO A 40 -9.89 4.47 1.96
CA PRO A 40 -11.11 4.42 1.15
C PRO A 40 -12.40 4.73 1.93
N VAL A 41 -13.44 5.17 1.22
CA VAL A 41 -14.80 5.31 1.77
C VAL A 41 -15.37 3.95 2.19
N PRO A 42 -15.90 3.79 3.43
CA PRO A 42 -16.45 2.51 3.89
C PRO A 42 -17.79 2.13 3.26
N LYS A 43 -18.13 0.83 3.31
CA LYS A 43 -19.46 0.32 2.88
C LYS A 43 -20.64 0.93 3.63
N GLU A 44 -20.55 1.06 4.96
CA GLU A 44 -21.63 1.59 5.79
C GLU A 44 -21.08 2.39 6.98
N ILE A 45 -21.69 3.54 7.27
CA ILE A 45 -21.46 4.33 8.49
C ILE A 45 -22.80 4.68 9.13
N ILE A 46 -22.99 4.30 10.39
CA ILE A 46 -24.19 4.59 11.20
C ILE A 46 -23.78 5.48 12.40
N PRO A 47 -24.04 6.80 12.38
CA PRO A 47 -23.62 7.70 13.44
C PRO A 47 -24.50 7.62 14.69
N ALA A 48 -23.90 7.75 15.87
CA ALA A 48 -24.58 7.86 17.17
C ALA A 48 -24.46 9.26 17.82
N PHE A 49 -23.73 10.19 17.19
CA PHE A 49 -23.61 11.61 17.58
C PHE A 49 -23.08 11.88 19.00
N GLY A 50 -22.21 11.02 19.51
CA GLY A 50 -21.39 11.19 20.72
C GLY A 50 -19.91 11.30 20.38
N ALA A 51 -19.04 11.14 21.37
CA ALA A 51 -17.62 10.92 21.12
C ALA A 51 -16.98 10.07 22.22
N PHE A 52 -16.06 9.21 21.80
CA PHE A 52 -15.17 8.45 22.67
C PHE A 52 -13.87 9.22 22.84
N GLU A 53 -13.36 9.31 24.07
CA GLU A 53 -12.10 9.98 24.38
C GLU A 53 -11.03 8.97 24.80
N VAL A 54 -9.92 8.95 24.08
CA VAL A 54 -8.71 8.25 24.51
C VAL A 54 -7.98 9.11 25.55
N THR A 55 -7.77 8.54 26.73
CA THR A 55 -7.06 9.16 27.84
C THR A 55 -5.84 8.33 28.26
N GLN A 56 -5.12 8.76 29.30
CA GLN A 56 -4.01 8.00 29.89
C GLN A 56 -4.43 6.58 30.35
N SER A 57 -5.71 6.36 30.68
CA SER A 57 -6.21 5.03 31.06
C SER A 57 -6.55 4.14 29.87
N PHE A 58 -6.51 4.63 28.64
CA PHE A 58 -6.84 3.85 27.46
C PHE A 58 -5.93 2.62 27.32
N ARG A 59 -6.53 1.50 26.91
CA ARG A 59 -5.84 0.21 26.75
C ARG A 59 -6.38 -0.56 25.56
N ILE A 60 -5.56 -1.46 25.03
CA ILE A 60 -5.96 -2.35 23.93
C ILE A 60 -5.99 -3.78 24.46
N MET A 61 -7.12 -4.46 24.23
CA MET A 61 -7.36 -5.84 24.64
C MET A 61 -7.53 -6.71 23.39
N VAL A 62 -6.78 -7.79 23.31
CA VAL A 62 -6.89 -8.77 22.23
C VAL A 62 -7.67 -9.98 22.73
N ASP A 63 -8.81 -10.22 22.09
CA ASP A 63 -9.72 -11.35 22.29
C ASP A 63 -9.62 -12.30 21.08
N SER A 64 -8.42 -12.83 20.88
CA SER A 64 -8.07 -13.70 19.77
C SER A 64 -6.87 -14.56 20.14
N GLU A 65 -6.84 -15.82 19.69
CA GLU A 65 -5.70 -16.72 19.87
C GLU A 65 -4.64 -16.56 18.76
N HIS A 66 -4.85 -15.61 17.84
CA HIS A 66 -3.95 -15.33 16.72
C HIS A 66 -2.86 -14.33 17.11
N ASP A 67 -1.59 -14.76 17.08
CA ASP A 67 -0.43 -13.92 17.38
C ASP A 67 -0.33 -12.70 16.45
N GLU A 68 -0.86 -12.78 15.21
CA GLU A 68 -0.87 -11.66 14.27
C GLU A 68 -1.76 -10.51 14.74
N VAL A 69 -2.80 -10.79 15.54
CA VAL A 69 -3.68 -9.76 16.10
C VAL A 69 -2.96 -8.97 17.20
N MET A 70 -2.19 -9.65 18.06
CA MET A 70 -1.34 -8.98 19.05
C MET A 70 -0.32 -8.05 18.39
N ARG A 71 0.29 -8.48 17.29
CA ARG A 71 1.23 -7.65 16.51
C ARG A 71 0.56 -6.43 15.93
N SER A 72 -0.61 -6.61 15.30
CA SER A 72 -1.41 -5.52 14.73
C SER A 72 -1.81 -4.49 15.78
N ALA A 73 -2.24 -4.96 16.96
CA ALA A 73 -2.56 -4.14 18.11
C ALA A 73 -1.36 -3.30 18.59
N GLU A 74 -0.18 -3.91 18.64
CA GLU A 74 1.05 -3.24 19.10
C GLU A 74 1.55 -2.19 18.10
N ILE A 75 1.46 -2.45 16.78
CA ILE A 75 1.75 -1.46 15.74
C ILE A 75 0.85 -0.22 15.91
N PHE A 76 -0.45 -0.43 16.13
CA PHE A 76 -1.39 0.67 16.35
C PHE A 76 -1.15 1.39 17.70
N ALA A 77 -0.82 0.64 18.76
CA ALA A 77 -0.46 1.22 20.05
C ALA A 77 0.77 2.12 19.93
N GLU A 78 1.80 1.70 19.20
CA GLU A 78 3.02 2.48 19.00
C GLU A 78 2.73 3.84 18.35
N LEU A 79 1.82 3.88 17.36
CA LEU A 79 1.38 5.13 16.74
C LEU A 79 0.75 6.09 17.76
N LEU A 80 -0.15 5.58 18.61
CA LEU A 80 -0.77 6.38 19.66
C LEU A 80 0.23 6.83 20.73
N ARG A 81 1.16 5.96 21.15
CA ARG A 81 2.17 6.31 22.18
C ARG A 81 3.05 7.47 21.74
N LYS A 82 3.50 7.47 20.47
CA LYS A 82 4.36 8.52 19.91
C LYS A 82 3.71 9.91 20.01
N SER A 83 2.46 10.01 19.56
CA SER A 83 1.76 11.29 19.44
C SER A 83 1.03 11.70 20.72
N SER A 84 0.49 10.77 21.51
CA SER A 84 -0.26 11.09 22.74
C SER A 84 0.61 11.19 24.00
N GLY A 85 1.75 10.50 24.03
CA GLY A 85 2.54 10.32 25.26
C GLY A 85 1.89 9.37 26.29
N PHE A 86 0.78 8.71 25.95
CA PHE A 86 0.15 7.69 26.80
C PHE A 86 0.90 6.35 26.71
N ASP A 87 0.71 5.49 27.70
CA ASP A 87 1.37 4.17 27.75
C ASP A 87 0.72 3.13 26.81
N VAL A 88 -0.60 3.23 26.61
CA VAL A 88 -1.42 2.36 25.73
C VAL A 88 -1.01 0.88 25.82
N PRO A 89 -1.16 0.23 26.99
CA PRO A 89 -0.78 -1.16 27.15
C PRO A 89 -1.64 -2.08 26.28
N VAL A 90 -1.00 -3.08 25.67
CA VAL A 90 -1.64 -4.14 24.88
C VAL A 90 -1.53 -5.46 25.64
N PHE A 91 -2.65 -6.16 25.83
CA PHE A 91 -2.66 -7.45 26.52
C PHE A 91 -3.75 -8.39 26.03
N GLN A 92 -3.51 -9.69 26.20
CA GLN A 92 -4.54 -10.71 26.00
C GLN A 92 -5.68 -10.47 26.99
N LYS A 93 -6.91 -10.45 26.49
CA LYS A 93 -8.09 -10.23 27.31
C LYS A 93 -8.24 -11.35 28.35
N SER A 94 -8.35 -10.97 29.62
CA SER A 94 -8.67 -11.89 30.72
C SER A 94 -9.75 -11.29 31.61
N GLY A 95 -11.00 -11.75 31.45
CA GLY A 95 -12.14 -11.28 32.25
C GLY A 95 -13.04 -10.25 31.54
N GLN A 96 -13.72 -9.42 32.34
CA GLN A 96 -14.76 -8.50 31.85
C GLN A 96 -14.20 -7.27 31.13
N SER A 97 -15.06 -6.63 30.33
CA SER A 97 -14.79 -5.36 29.63
C SER A 97 -14.29 -4.30 30.61
N ILE A 98 -13.24 -3.58 30.20
CA ILE A 98 -12.70 -2.46 30.95
C ILE A 98 -13.12 -1.18 30.23
N GLU A 99 -13.67 -0.24 30.98
CA GLU A 99 -14.23 1.05 30.56
C GLU A 99 -13.13 1.98 29.99
N GLU A 100 -13.22 2.55 28.80
CA GLU A 100 -12.17 3.18 27.95
C GLU A 100 -11.16 2.22 27.26
N SER A 101 -11.64 1.20 26.55
CA SER A 101 -10.75 0.24 25.86
C SER A 101 -11.06 0.07 24.38
N LEU A 102 -10.05 -0.33 23.62
CA LEU A 102 -10.21 -0.98 22.32
C LEU A 102 -10.16 -2.50 22.50
N VAL A 103 -11.19 -3.21 22.06
CA VAL A 103 -11.22 -4.67 21.99
C VAL A 103 -11.10 -5.12 20.55
N LEU A 104 -10.08 -5.90 20.25
CA LEU A 104 -9.86 -6.58 18.98
C LEU A 104 -10.32 -8.03 19.11
N LEU A 105 -11.32 -8.44 18.33
CA LEU A 105 -11.87 -9.79 18.38
C LEU A 105 -11.97 -10.43 17.00
N VAL A 106 -11.69 -11.73 16.95
CA VAL A 106 -11.96 -12.56 15.76
C VAL A 106 -13.22 -13.37 16.02
N ASP A 107 -14.29 -13.09 15.29
CA ASP A 107 -15.60 -13.74 15.43
C ASP A 107 -16.26 -13.90 14.04
N ASP A 108 -17.23 -14.80 13.92
CA ASP A 108 -17.82 -15.20 12.64
C ASP A 108 -19.01 -14.29 12.24
N PHE A 109 -18.77 -13.46 11.22
CA PHE A 109 -19.68 -12.54 10.56
C PHE A 109 -19.55 -12.73 9.04
N PRO A 110 -20.18 -13.77 8.46
CA PRO A 110 -19.94 -14.19 7.08
C PRO A 110 -20.08 -13.08 6.03
N GLU A 111 -20.94 -12.09 6.27
CA GLU A 111 -21.16 -10.93 5.42
C GLU A 111 -19.94 -10.02 5.22
N LEU A 112 -18.92 -10.10 6.09
CA LEU A 112 -17.71 -9.28 6.02
C LEU A 112 -16.61 -9.89 5.12
N GLY A 113 -16.72 -11.17 4.73
CA GLY A 113 -15.66 -11.86 3.99
C GLY A 113 -14.34 -11.94 4.78
N GLU A 114 -13.22 -12.21 4.10
CA GLU A 114 -11.94 -12.42 4.80
C GLU A 114 -11.31 -11.12 5.30
N GLU A 115 -11.45 -10.03 4.55
CA GLU A 115 -10.76 -8.75 4.81
C GLU A 115 -11.67 -7.69 5.44
N GLY A 116 -12.97 -7.97 5.62
CA GLY A 116 -13.90 -7.02 6.20
C GLY A 116 -13.87 -6.96 7.73
N TYR A 117 -14.45 -5.89 8.25
CA TYR A 117 -14.54 -5.63 9.68
C TYR A 117 -15.79 -4.82 10.06
N GLU A 118 -16.18 -4.92 11.33
CA GLU A 118 -17.13 -4.03 11.99
C GLU A 118 -16.39 -3.27 13.10
N LEU A 119 -16.35 -1.93 12.99
CA LEU A 119 -15.86 -1.02 14.02
C LEU A 119 -17.06 -0.40 14.74
N PHE A 120 -17.21 -0.68 16.02
CA PHE A 120 -18.23 -0.13 16.90
C PHE A 120 -17.58 0.82 17.91
N VAL A 121 -18.12 2.04 18.03
CA VAL A 121 -17.64 3.07 18.96
C VAL A 121 -18.83 3.59 19.76
N ASP A 122 -18.80 3.43 21.08
CA ASP A 122 -19.71 4.11 22.01
C ASP A 122 -18.94 5.09 22.91
N ASP A 123 -19.61 5.70 23.88
CA ASP A 123 -19.00 6.73 24.73
C ASP A 123 -17.87 6.17 25.63
N ASP A 124 -17.83 4.85 25.86
CA ASP A 124 -16.94 4.18 26.82
C ASP A 124 -16.07 3.08 26.19
N HIS A 125 -16.35 2.62 24.97
CA HIS A 125 -15.68 1.47 24.35
C HIS A 125 -15.52 1.61 22.84
N VAL A 126 -14.40 1.08 22.35
CA VAL A 126 -14.17 0.77 20.94
C VAL A 126 -14.09 -0.75 20.80
N ARG A 127 -14.83 -1.31 19.86
CA ARG A 127 -14.80 -2.73 19.54
C ARG A 127 -14.56 -2.89 18.05
N LEU A 128 -13.52 -3.61 17.68
CA LEU A 128 -13.20 -3.92 16.30
C LEU A 128 -13.23 -5.43 16.10
N ASN A 129 -14.09 -5.86 15.19
CA ASN A 129 -14.42 -7.25 14.95
C ASN A 129 -14.21 -7.63 13.49
N ALA A 130 -13.70 -8.83 13.21
CA ALA A 130 -13.51 -9.34 11.87
C ALA A 130 -13.44 -10.87 11.83
N ASN A 131 -13.66 -11.46 10.66
CA ASN A 131 -13.57 -12.92 10.45
C ASN A 131 -12.13 -13.45 10.49
N LYS A 132 -11.14 -12.58 10.22
CA LYS A 132 -9.72 -12.92 10.14
C LYS A 132 -8.87 -11.78 10.71
N PRO A 133 -7.63 -12.07 11.14
CA PRO A 133 -6.69 -11.04 11.60
C PRO A 133 -6.49 -9.86 10.62
N VAL A 134 -6.51 -10.11 9.31
CA VAL A 134 -6.37 -9.07 8.28
C VAL A 134 -7.49 -8.02 8.32
N GLY A 135 -8.74 -8.41 8.57
CA GLY A 135 -9.85 -7.46 8.71
C GLY A 135 -9.67 -6.54 9.92
N LEU A 136 -9.13 -7.07 11.02
CA LEU A 136 -8.77 -6.24 12.18
C LEU A 136 -7.66 -5.24 11.83
N PHE A 137 -6.65 -5.65 11.07
CA PHE A 137 -5.61 -4.73 10.62
C PHE A 137 -6.16 -3.60 9.75
N TRP A 138 -7.06 -3.89 8.81
CA TRP A 138 -7.73 -2.87 7.99
C TRP A 138 -8.64 -1.94 8.80
N GLY A 139 -9.35 -2.47 9.79
CA GLY A 139 -10.14 -1.66 10.71
C GLY A 139 -9.29 -0.74 11.59
N LEU A 140 -8.07 -1.13 11.95
CA LEU A 140 -7.11 -0.26 12.64
C LEU A 140 -6.65 0.90 11.74
N GLN A 141 -6.53 0.70 10.42
CA GLN A 141 -6.25 1.80 9.48
C GLN A 141 -7.39 2.80 9.42
N THR A 142 -8.65 2.33 9.44
CA THR A 142 -9.82 3.21 9.55
C THR A 142 -9.85 3.94 10.89
N LEU A 143 -9.62 3.23 11.99
CA LEU A 143 -9.58 3.83 13.33
C LEU A 143 -8.52 4.93 13.44
N ARG A 144 -7.32 4.71 12.86
CA ARG A 144 -6.27 5.73 12.73
C ARG A 144 -6.77 6.99 12.02
N GLN A 145 -7.53 6.85 10.95
CA GLN A 145 -8.09 7.98 10.20
C GLN A 145 -9.25 8.69 10.91
N LEU A 146 -9.87 8.06 11.92
CA LEU A 146 -10.87 8.72 12.78
C LEU A 146 -10.25 9.68 13.80
N PHE A 147 -8.98 9.50 14.15
CA PHE A 147 -8.27 10.41 15.06
C PHE A 147 -7.88 11.74 14.37
N PRO A 148 -7.67 12.83 15.13
CA PRO A 148 -7.09 14.06 14.62
C PRO A 148 -5.76 13.83 13.88
N VAL A 149 -5.40 14.73 12.97
CA VAL A 149 -4.18 14.66 12.15
C VAL A 149 -2.90 14.47 12.99
N GLN A 150 -2.91 15.00 14.22
CA GLN A 150 -1.83 14.91 15.20
C GLN A 150 -1.42 13.48 15.57
N ILE A 151 -2.28 12.48 15.34
CA ILE A 151 -1.91 11.07 15.55
C ILE A 151 -0.68 10.66 14.72
N GLU A 152 -0.46 11.36 13.61
CA GLU A 152 0.61 11.10 12.64
C GLU A 152 1.96 11.71 13.03
N MET A 153 2.00 12.57 14.05
CA MET A 153 3.21 13.24 14.49
C MET A 153 4.08 12.32 15.38
N ASN A 154 5.40 12.52 15.32
CA ASN A 154 6.37 11.72 16.07
C ASN A 154 6.75 12.32 17.44
N ASP A 155 6.12 13.42 17.81
CA ASP A 155 6.28 14.14 19.07
C ASP A 155 4.95 14.24 19.82
N VAL A 156 5.04 14.41 21.15
CA VAL A 156 3.86 14.42 22.03
C VAL A 156 3.03 15.70 21.81
N GLN A 157 1.76 15.48 21.50
CA GLN A 157 0.75 16.49 21.20
C GLN A 157 -0.16 16.74 22.42
N SER A 158 -0.87 17.88 22.43
CA SER A 158 -1.70 18.32 23.58
C SER A 158 -3.20 18.18 23.34
N GLU A 159 -3.54 17.61 22.19
CA GLU A 159 -4.88 17.45 21.66
C GLU A 159 -5.69 16.46 22.49
N ARG A 160 -7.02 16.67 22.49
CA ARG A 160 -7.94 15.65 22.98
C ARG A 160 -8.12 14.60 21.89
N TRP A 161 -7.84 13.35 22.23
CA TRP A 161 -7.91 12.21 21.33
C TRP A 161 -9.35 11.71 21.23
N LEU A 162 -10.15 12.42 20.45
CA LEU A 162 -11.58 12.16 20.31
C LEU A 162 -11.90 11.47 18.99
N ILE A 163 -12.79 10.48 19.02
CA ILE A 163 -13.39 9.85 17.85
C ILE A 163 -14.92 9.89 17.97
N GLY A 164 -15.64 10.02 16.86
CA GLY A 164 -17.11 10.02 16.88
C GLY A 164 -17.68 8.64 17.19
N THR A 165 -18.84 8.59 17.84
CA THR A 165 -19.53 7.32 18.13
C THR A 165 -20.41 6.87 16.96
N GLY A 166 -20.53 5.56 16.79
CA GLY A 166 -21.29 4.93 15.72
C GLY A 166 -20.78 3.54 15.35
N VAL A 167 -21.21 3.07 14.19
CA VAL A 167 -20.81 1.78 13.62
C VAL A 167 -20.27 2.02 12.21
N ILE A 168 -19.13 1.42 11.88
CA ILE A 168 -18.61 1.31 10.52
C ILE A 168 -18.55 -0.17 10.16
N ARG A 169 -19.17 -0.55 9.05
CA ARG A 169 -18.98 -1.87 8.44
C ARG A 169 -18.32 -1.69 7.10
N ASP A 170 -17.32 -2.51 6.82
CA ASP A 170 -16.48 -2.28 5.66
C ASP A 170 -15.81 -3.58 5.19
N TYR A 171 -15.63 -3.70 3.88
CA TYR A 171 -15.00 -4.83 3.20
C TYR A 171 -14.65 -4.41 1.77
N PRO A 172 -13.60 -4.98 1.14
CA PRO A 172 -13.17 -4.57 -0.19
C PRO A 172 -14.13 -5.06 -1.29
N ARG A 173 -14.22 -4.28 -2.37
CA ARG A 173 -14.83 -4.70 -3.65
C ARG A 173 -13.97 -5.75 -4.37
N TYR A 174 -12.67 -5.53 -4.43
CA TYR A 174 -11.73 -6.39 -5.16
C TYR A 174 -10.69 -7.05 -4.24
N GLU A 175 -10.30 -8.28 -4.58
CA GLU A 175 -9.29 -9.06 -3.83
C GLU A 175 -7.86 -8.58 -4.08
N HIS A 176 -7.56 -8.04 -5.27
CA HIS A 176 -6.25 -7.53 -5.65
C HIS A 176 -6.21 -6.01 -5.58
N ARG A 177 -5.44 -5.46 -4.63
CA ARG A 177 -5.28 -4.02 -4.45
C ARG A 177 -3.79 -3.72 -4.42
N GLY A 178 -3.23 -3.59 -5.62
CA GLY A 178 -1.80 -3.64 -5.85
C GLY A 178 -1.12 -2.29 -5.97
N ALA A 179 0.10 -2.19 -5.49
CA ALA A 179 1.02 -1.13 -5.91
C ALA A 179 2.35 -1.78 -6.30
N MET A 180 2.95 -1.30 -7.40
CA MET A 180 4.25 -1.77 -7.86
C MET A 180 5.32 -0.70 -7.61
N LEU A 181 6.51 -1.14 -7.21
CA LEU A 181 7.71 -0.32 -7.18
C LEU A 181 8.76 -0.92 -8.11
N ASP A 182 9.19 -0.12 -9.09
CA ASP A 182 10.36 -0.39 -9.91
C ASP A 182 11.64 -0.07 -9.13
N VAL A 183 12.39 -1.11 -8.81
CA VAL A 183 13.71 -1.00 -8.15
C VAL A 183 14.85 -1.31 -9.13
N SER A 184 14.51 -1.59 -10.40
CA SER A 184 15.44 -1.91 -11.49
C SER A 184 16.00 -0.66 -12.14
N ARG A 185 15.16 0.34 -12.46
CA ARG A 185 15.62 1.55 -13.15
C ARG A 185 16.43 2.46 -12.23
N HIS A 186 15.99 2.64 -10.98
CA HIS A 186 16.81 3.13 -9.87
C HIS A 186 16.61 2.21 -8.66
N PHE A 187 17.70 1.88 -7.96
CA PHE A 187 17.64 1.02 -6.78
C PHE A 187 17.24 1.81 -5.54
N PHE A 188 16.37 1.21 -4.72
CA PHE A 188 15.94 1.72 -3.43
C PHE A 188 16.29 0.71 -2.35
N ASP A 189 16.81 1.17 -1.21
CA ASP A 189 17.24 0.25 -0.16
C ASP A 189 16.05 -0.38 0.60
N VAL A 190 16.36 -1.28 1.53
CA VAL A 190 15.35 -2.00 2.32
C VAL A 190 14.45 -1.05 3.11
N ASP A 191 14.99 0.03 3.66
CA ASP A 191 14.21 0.96 4.49
C ASP A 191 13.29 1.83 3.62
N ASP A 192 13.73 2.20 2.42
CA ASP A 192 12.89 2.86 1.43
C ASP A 192 11.71 1.96 1.00
N VAL A 193 11.99 0.69 0.72
CA VAL A 193 10.94 -0.30 0.37
C VAL A 193 9.95 -0.48 1.52
N LYS A 194 10.42 -0.58 2.77
CA LYS A 194 9.54 -0.63 3.95
C LYS A 194 8.66 0.61 4.07
N ARG A 195 9.21 1.80 3.80
CA ARG A 195 8.44 3.05 3.81
C ARG A 195 7.36 3.05 2.73
N PHE A 196 7.63 2.52 1.55
CA PHE A 196 6.62 2.32 0.50
C PHE A 196 5.51 1.35 0.95
N ILE A 197 5.86 0.24 1.60
CA ILE A 197 4.89 -0.70 2.19
C ILE A 197 4.01 -0.01 3.25
N ASP A 198 4.56 0.91 4.05
CA ASP A 198 3.78 1.70 5.00
C ASP A 198 2.81 2.68 4.31
N PHE A 199 3.14 3.20 3.12
CA PHE A 199 2.21 3.98 2.31
C PHE A 199 1.03 3.13 1.85
N MET A 200 1.33 1.93 1.35
CA MET A 200 0.32 0.95 0.93
C MET A 200 -0.63 0.56 2.07
N ALA A 201 -0.07 0.20 3.23
CA ALA A 201 -0.84 -0.25 4.38
C ALA A 201 -1.84 0.82 4.87
N ALA A 202 -1.46 2.10 4.85
CA ALA A 202 -2.32 3.21 5.28
C ALA A 202 -3.62 3.34 4.48
N TYR A 203 -3.67 2.78 3.26
CA TYR A 203 -4.81 2.84 2.35
C TYR A 203 -5.37 1.46 1.99
N LYS A 204 -5.04 0.42 2.78
CA LYS A 204 -5.59 -0.95 2.62
C LYS A 204 -5.22 -1.64 1.31
N MET A 205 -4.09 -1.27 0.72
CA MET A 205 -3.47 -2.02 -0.39
C MET A 205 -2.89 -3.33 0.16
N ASN A 206 -3.01 -4.43 -0.58
CA ASN A 206 -2.70 -5.78 -0.07
C ASN A 206 -1.78 -6.61 -0.99
N ARG A 207 -1.30 -6.05 -2.10
CA ARG A 207 -0.35 -6.70 -3.02
C ARG A 207 0.79 -5.74 -3.34
N PHE A 208 2.01 -6.12 -3.00
CA PHE A 208 3.21 -5.35 -3.31
C PHE A 208 3.96 -6.03 -4.45
N HIS A 209 3.84 -5.46 -5.64
CA HIS A 209 4.53 -5.94 -6.82
C HIS A 209 5.94 -5.32 -6.86
N MET A 210 6.97 -6.15 -6.79
CA MET A 210 8.37 -5.70 -6.89
C MET A 210 8.91 -6.03 -8.27
N HIS A 211 9.16 -5.01 -9.08
CA HIS A 211 9.84 -5.14 -10.36
C HIS A 211 11.36 -5.22 -10.13
N LEU A 212 11.89 -6.45 -10.07
CA LEU A 212 13.23 -6.76 -9.54
C LEU A 212 14.31 -6.94 -10.62
N SER A 213 13.93 -6.99 -11.90
CA SER A 213 14.91 -7.06 -12.99
C SER A 213 14.43 -6.32 -14.22
N ASP A 214 15.32 -5.56 -14.83
CA ASP A 214 15.12 -4.92 -16.13
C ASP A 214 16.43 -4.82 -16.91
N ASP A 215 16.46 -4.04 -17.99
CA ASP A 215 17.63 -3.78 -18.81
C ASP A 215 18.77 -3.10 -18.03
N GLN A 216 18.44 -2.23 -17.09
CA GLN A 216 19.39 -1.39 -16.35
C GLN A 216 19.87 -2.02 -15.05
N GLY A 217 19.18 -3.04 -14.54
CA GLY A 217 19.75 -3.81 -13.45
C GLY A 217 18.95 -4.99 -12.95
N TRP A 218 19.65 -5.82 -12.19
CA TRP A 218 19.12 -7.02 -11.55
C TRP A 218 19.27 -6.92 -10.03
N ARG A 219 18.16 -7.04 -9.30
CA ARG A 219 18.04 -6.54 -7.91
C ARG A 219 17.87 -7.60 -6.85
N LEU A 220 17.89 -8.88 -7.19
CA LEU A 220 17.75 -9.96 -6.21
C LEU A 220 18.86 -11.01 -6.33
N GLU A 221 19.50 -11.36 -5.23
CA GLU A 221 20.53 -12.40 -5.22
C GLU A 221 19.96 -13.77 -5.63
N ILE A 222 20.51 -14.33 -6.71
CA ILE A 222 20.30 -15.72 -7.13
C ILE A 222 21.62 -16.47 -6.95
N LYS A 223 21.69 -17.35 -5.97
CA LYS A 223 22.93 -18.01 -5.54
C LYS A 223 23.51 -18.93 -6.62
N SER A 224 22.65 -19.53 -7.44
CA SER A 224 23.07 -20.32 -8.62
C SER A 224 23.61 -19.46 -9.77
N TRP A 225 23.28 -18.17 -9.81
CA TRP A 225 23.67 -17.22 -10.87
C TRP A 225 24.25 -15.91 -10.27
N PRO A 226 25.38 -15.97 -9.53
CA PRO A 226 25.86 -14.85 -8.71
C PRO A 226 26.21 -13.59 -9.52
N LYS A 227 26.57 -13.71 -10.80
CA LYS A 227 26.92 -12.52 -11.60
C LYS A 227 25.74 -11.63 -11.91
N LEU A 228 24.50 -12.12 -11.74
CA LEU A 228 23.31 -11.29 -11.91
C LEU A 228 23.38 -10.07 -10.98
N THR A 229 23.82 -10.24 -9.74
CA THR A 229 24.00 -9.13 -8.81
C THR A 229 25.43 -8.57 -8.81
N GLU A 230 26.47 -9.40 -8.98
CA GLU A 230 27.87 -8.90 -9.03
C GLU A 230 28.13 -7.98 -10.25
N ILE A 231 27.48 -8.24 -11.39
CA ILE A 231 27.60 -7.46 -12.63
C ILE A 231 26.29 -6.72 -12.91
N GLY A 232 25.18 -7.44 -13.09
CA GLY A 232 23.89 -6.85 -13.45
C GLY A 232 23.30 -5.91 -12.40
N GLY A 233 23.66 -6.04 -11.13
CA GLY A 233 23.23 -5.14 -10.06
C GLY A 233 24.10 -3.89 -9.90
N SER A 234 25.24 -3.81 -10.59
CA SER A 234 26.31 -2.82 -10.30
C SER A 234 26.00 -1.38 -10.72
N THR A 235 25.01 -1.16 -11.57
CA THR A 235 24.60 0.17 -12.04
C THR A 235 23.08 0.27 -12.19
N GLN A 236 22.61 1.39 -12.71
CA GLN A 236 21.22 1.73 -12.92
C GLN A 236 21.10 2.84 -13.99
N VAL A 237 19.90 3.37 -14.23
CA VAL A 237 19.69 4.52 -15.13
C VAL A 237 20.64 5.67 -14.74
N GLY A 238 21.17 6.37 -15.73
CA GLY A 238 22.11 7.49 -15.53
C GLY A 238 23.54 7.08 -15.15
N GLY A 239 23.80 5.79 -14.90
CA GLY A 239 25.14 5.26 -14.62
C GLY A 239 25.62 5.48 -13.19
N GLY A 240 24.71 5.75 -12.25
CA GLY A 240 24.99 5.75 -10.81
C GLY A 240 25.36 4.37 -10.28
N GLU A 241 25.75 4.32 -9.01
CA GLU A 241 25.85 3.05 -8.28
C GLU A 241 24.44 2.45 -8.21
N GLY A 242 24.31 1.19 -8.61
CA GLY A 242 23.07 0.45 -8.47
C GLY A 242 22.94 -0.15 -7.07
N GLY A 243 22.45 -1.38 -7.03
CA GLY A 243 22.31 -2.15 -5.81
C GLY A 243 21.50 -3.42 -6.08
N TYR A 244 21.40 -4.25 -5.05
CA TYR A 244 20.57 -5.45 -5.04
C TYR A 244 20.27 -5.85 -3.59
N TYR A 245 19.21 -6.63 -3.40
CA TYR A 245 18.90 -7.28 -2.14
C TYR A 245 19.56 -8.65 -2.09
N THR A 246 20.27 -8.92 -1.00
CA THR A 246 20.58 -10.29 -0.60
C THR A 246 19.28 -11.07 -0.35
N GLN A 247 19.34 -12.40 -0.37
CA GLN A 247 18.15 -13.20 -0.03
C GLN A 247 17.66 -12.91 1.40
N GLU A 248 18.57 -12.60 2.34
CA GLU A 248 18.22 -12.22 3.70
C GLU A 248 17.49 -10.87 3.79
N GLU A 249 17.93 -9.87 3.04
CA GLU A 249 17.24 -8.56 2.95
C GLU A 249 15.87 -8.69 2.28
N PHE A 250 15.77 -9.50 1.22
CA PHE A 250 14.48 -9.75 0.57
C PHE A 250 13.50 -10.48 1.50
N LEU A 251 13.97 -11.47 2.28
CA LEU A 251 13.16 -12.10 3.33
C LEU A 251 12.71 -11.11 4.41
N GLU A 252 13.54 -10.12 4.75
CA GLU A 252 13.15 -9.04 5.66
C GLU A 252 12.04 -8.17 5.06
N ILE A 253 12.11 -7.82 3.78
CA ILE A 253 11.05 -7.10 3.06
C ILE A 253 9.75 -7.91 3.06
N VAL A 254 9.81 -9.19 2.69
CA VAL A 254 8.64 -10.09 2.68
C VAL A 254 8.01 -10.17 4.07
N LYS A 255 8.82 -10.35 5.11
CA LYS A 255 8.34 -10.39 6.49
C LYS A 255 7.67 -9.06 6.89
N TYR A 256 8.27 -7.92 6.54
CA TYR A 256 7.72 -6.60 6.89
C TYR A 256 6.38 -6.33 6.19
N ALA A 257 6.23 -6.79 4.95
CA ALA A 257 4.98 -6.74 4.19
C ALA A 257 3.91 -7.66 4.80
N ASP A 258 4.28 -8.90 5.17
CA ASP A 258 3.36 -9.86 5.81
C ASP A 258 2.84 -9.34 7.16
N GLU A 259 3.67 -8.64 7.92
CA GLU A 259 3.26 -7.96 9.17
C GLU A 259 2.19 -6.89 8.97
N ARG A 260 1.97 -6.47 7.73
CA ARG A 260 0.96 -5.52 7.28
C ARG A 260 -0.07 -6.15 6.35
N TYR A 261 -0.10 -7.48 6.28
CA TYR A 261 -1.00 -8.27 5.43
C TYR A 261 -0.89 -7.91 3.93
N ILE A 262 0.32 -7.53 3.50
CA ILE A 262 0.64 -7.22 2.11
C ILE A 262 1.45 -8.38 1.54
N THR A 263 0.91 -9.05 0.52
CA THR A 263 1.62 -10.13 -0.16
C THR A 263 2.60 -9.55 -1.18
N VAL A 264 3.88 -9.92 -1.08
CA VAL A 264 4.89 -9.58 -2.08
C VAL A 264 4.73 -10.45 -3.33
N ILE A 265 4.70 -9.82 -4.50
CA ILE A 265 4.69 -10.44 -5.82
C ILE A 265 6.02 -10.06 -6.49
N PRO A 266 7.02 -10.95 -6.54
CA PRO A 266 8.27 -10.67 -7.24
C PRO A 266 8.06 -10.78 -8.74
N GLU A 267 8.64 -9.85 -9.48
CA GLU A 267 8.75 -9.89 -10.93
C GLU A 267 10.18 -10.08 -11.38
N ILE A 268 10.37 -11.04 -12.28
CA ILE A 268 11.55 -11.13 -13.13
C ILE A 268 11.03 -11.08 -14.57
N ASP A 269 11.20 -9.93 -15.21
CA ASP A 269 10.68 -9.70 -16.55
C ASP A 269 11.43 -10.53 -17.59
N MET A 270 10.67 -11.18 -18.47
CA MET A 270 11.17 -12.04 -19.53
C MET A 270 10.11 -12.30 -20.61
N PRO A 271 10.51 -12.48 -21.90
CA PRO A 271 11.88 -12.56 -22.38
C PRO A 271 12.50 -11.20 -22.73
N GLY A 272 11.70 -10.12 -22.80
CA GLY A 272 12.16 -8.73 -22.91
C GLY A 272 12.77 -8.21 -21.61
N HIS A 273 13.19 -6.95 -21.57
CA HIS A 273 13.72 -6.29 -20.36
C HIS A 273 14.80 -7.08 -19.60
N THR A 274 15.68 -7.76 -20.35
CA THR A 274 16.63 -8.75 -19.79
C THR A 274 18.09 -8.34 -19.91
N ASN A 275 18.41 -7.11 -20.34
CA ASN A 275 19.79 -6.73 -20.62
C ASN A 275 20.75 -6.89 -19.42
N ALA A 276 20.30 -6.66 -18.18
CA ALA A 276 21.15 -6.89 -16.99
C ALA A 276 21.58 -8.37 -16.84
N ALA A 277 20.68 -9.32 -17.12
CA ALA A 277 21.00 -10.75 -17.13
C ALA A 277 21.92 -11.10 -18.32
N LEU A 278 21.62 -10.55 -19.50
CA LEU A 278 22.41 -10.76 -20.73
C LEU A 278 23.83 -10.19 -20.64
N ALA A 279 24.04 -9.11 -19.90
CA ALA A 279 25.36 -8.55 -19.61
C ALA A 279 26.15 -9.42 -18.62
N SER A 280 25.45 -10.12 -17.74
CA SER A 280 26.05 -10.95 -16.69
C SER A 280 26.50 -12.33 -17.20
N TYR A 281 25.76 -12.91 -18.14
CA TYR A 281 25.98 -14.26 -18.66
C TYR A 281 25.91 -14.31 -20.21
N PRO A 282 27.08 -14.39 -20.90
CA PRO A 282 27.13 -14.47 -22.36
C PRO A 282 26.29 -15.59 -22.97
N GLU A 283 26.19 -16.75 -22.30
CA GLU A 283 25.46 -17.93 -22.78
C GLU A 283 23.94 -17.73 -22.90
N LEU A 284 23.36 -16.71 -22.26
CA LEU A 284 21.95 -16.34 -22.40
C LEU A 284 21.68 -15.53 -23.68
N ASN A 285 22.72 -15.07 -24.37
CA ASN A 285 22.63 -14.35 -25.63
C ASN A 285 22.66 -15.31 -26.82
N GLU A 286 21.96 -14.98 -27.91
CA GLU A 286 21.92 -15.83 -29.11
C GLU A 286 23.31 -16.01 -29.74
N ASP A 287 24.10 -14.94 -29.79
CA ASP A 287 25.49 -14.91 -30.30
C ASP A 287 26.54 -15.37 -29.28
N GLY A 288 26.16 -15.63 -28.03
CA GLY A 288 27.08 -16.02 -26.96
C GLY A 288 27.99 -14.88 -26.48
N VAL A 289 27.65 -13.62 -26.76
CA VAL A 289 28.41 -12.43 -26.35
C VAL A 289 27.61 -11.67 -25.30
N ALA A 290 28.22 -11.44 -24.13
CA ALA A 290 27.59 -10.61 -23.10
C ALA A 290 27.33 -9.20 -23.64
N ARG A 291 26.18 -8.64 -23.31
CA ARG A 291 25.85 -7.25 -23.61
C ARG A 291 26.60 -6.31 -22.68
N GLU A 292 26.71 -5.06 -23.10
CA GLU A 292 27.16 -4.00 -22.20
C GLU A 292 26.02 -3.68 -21.21
N LEU A 293 26.37 -3.29 -19.98
CA LEU A 293 25.39 -2.76 -19.04
C LEU A 293 24.71 -1.52 -19.64
N TYR A 294 23.40 -1.42 -19.46
CA TYR A 294 22.59 -0.34 -20.02
C TYR A 294 22.22 0.67 -18.94
N THR A 295 22.38 1.95 -19.24
CA THR A 295 22.10 3.05 -18.30
C THR A 295 21.16 4.10 -18.90
N GLY A 296 20.57 3.80 -20.06
CA GLY A 296 19.56 4.61 -20.71
C GLY A 296 18.14 4.24 -20.28
N MET A 297 17.15 4.73 -21.02
CA MET A 297 15.72 4.54 -20.76
C MET A 297 14.96 4.06 -22.01
N GLU A 298 15.67 3.60 -23.05
CA GLU A 298 15.02 2.95 -24.19
C GLU A 298 14.57 1.54 -23.78
N VAL A 299 13.51 1.06 -24.43
CA VAL A 299 12.84 -0.19 -24.08
C VAL A 299 12.66 -1.11 -25.29
N GLY A 300 12.47 -2.40 -25.02
CA GLY A 300 12.16 -3.44 -26.00
C GLY A 300 13.27 -3.83 -26.97
N PHE A 301 14.53 -3.50 -26.67
CA PHE A 301 15.68 -3.88 -27.49
C PHE A 301 16.33 -5.20 -27.06
N SER A 302 16.04 -5.69 -25.85
CA SER A 302 16.65 -6.89 -25.27
C SER A 302 15.75 -8.13 -25.45
N THR A 303 16.39 -9.30 -25.54
CA THR A 303 15.69 -10.59 -25.52
C THR A 303 16.61 -11.71 -25.08
N LEU A 304 16.09 -12.61 -24.24
CA LEU A 304 16.72 -13.90 -23.98
C LEU A 304 16.80 -14.75 -25.26
N ALA A 305 17.79 -15.66 -25.33
CA ALA A 305 17.89 -16.67 -26.38
C ALA A 305 16.82 -17.77 -26.23
N THR A 306 15.57 -17.46 -26.57
CA THR A 306 14.36 -18.27 -26.30
C THR A 306 14.39 -19.71 -26.86
N ARG A 307 15.29 -20.03 -27.81
CA ARG A 307 15.43 -21.38 -28.37
C ARG A 307 16.59 -22.19 -27.78
N LYS A 308 17.29 -21.68 -26.76
CA LYS A 308 18.36 -22.41 -26.07
C LYS A 308 17.87 -22.99 -24.74
N GLU A 309 18.22 -24.26 -24.47
CA GLU A 309 17.85 -24.91 -23.21
C GLU A 309 18.48 -24.25 -21.97
N ILE A 310 19.64 -23.61 -22.12
CA ILE A 310 20.28 -22.88 -21.01
C ILE A 310 19.38 -21.75 -20.47
N THR A 311 18.57 -21.12 -21.34
CA THR A 311 17.61 -20.10 -20.92
C THR A 311 16.56 -20.68 -19.99
N TYR A 312 16.07 -21.90 -20.25
CA TYR A 312 15.07 -22.54 -19.40
C TYR A 312 15.67 -23.10 -18.11
N GLN A 313 16.95 -23.50 -18.13
CA GLN A 313 17.68 -23.80 -16.89
C GLN A 313 17.85 -22.55 -16.03
N PHE A 314 18.16 -21.41 -16.64
CA PHE A 314 18.23 -20.12 -15.97
C PHE A 314 16.88 -19.73 -15.34
N VAL A 315 15.79 -19.79 -16.11
CA VAL A 315 14.44 -19.50 -15.60
C VAL A 315 14.07 -20.45 -14.46
N ASP A 316 14.31 -21.75 -14.60
CA ASP A 316 14.07 -22.74 -13.54
C ASP A 316 14.82 -22.42 -12.25
N ASP A 317 16.12 -22.11 -12.34
CA ASP A 317 16.93 -21.80 -11.17
C ASP A 317 16.49 -20.50 -10.47
N VAL A 318 16.18 -19.45 -11.24
CA VAL A 318 15.70 -18.17 -10.71
C VAL A 318 14.36 -18.35 -10.01
N VAL A 319 13.37 -18.97 -10.68
CA VAL A 319 12.05 -19.21 -10.12
C VAL A 319 12.13 -20.09 -8.88
N ARG A 320 12.94 -21.16 -8.91
CA ARG A 320 13.15 -22.06 -7.76
C ARG A 320 13.65 -21.32 -6.53
N GLU A 321 14.63 -20.43 -6.70
CA GLU A 321 15.19 -19.69 -5.58
C GLU A 321 14.21 -18.66 -5.05
N ILE A 322 13.53 -17.89 -5.92
CA ILE A 322 12.53 -16.90 -5.51
C ILE A 322 11.32 -17.55 -4.83
N ALA A 323 10.86 -18.70 -5.33
CA ALA A 323 9.77 -19.47 -4.73
C ALA A 323 10.06 -19.86 -3.26
N ALA A 324 11.34 -20.00 -2.89
CA ALA A 324 11.75 -20.32 -1.53
C ALA A 324 11.80 -19.09 -0.59
N LEU A 325 11.68 -17.87 -1.12
CA LEU A 325 11.79 -16.61 -0.38
C LEU A 325 10.44 -15.93 -0.11
N ILE A 326 9.37 -16.36 -0.77
CA ILE A 326 8.04 -15.76 -0.66
C ILE A 326 7.07 -16.64 0.12
N ASN A 327 6.14 -16.01 0.82
CA ASN A 327 5.00 -16.70 1.46
C ASN A 327 3.75 -16.70 0.57
N GLY A 328 3.76 -15.96 -0.54
CA GLY A 328 2.69 -15.89 -1.53
C GLY A 328 2.71 -17.02 -2.55
N SER A 329 1.71 -17.03 -3.43
CA SER A 329 1.57 -18.03 -4.50
C SER A 329 1.66 -17.41 -5.90
N PHE A 330 2.34 -16.27 -6.03
CA PHE A 330 2.41 -15.50 -7.27
C PHE A 330 3.86 -15.26 -7.69
N PHE A 331 4.09 -15.31 -9.00
CA PHE A 331 5.33 -14.90 -9.65
C PHE A 331 4.96 -14.10 -10.89
N HIS A 332 5.43 -12.87 -10.99
CA HIS A 332 5.22 -12.05 -12.18
C HIS A 332 6.35 -12.33 -13.18
N ILE A 333 6.00 -12.70 -14.40
CA ILE A 333 6.96 -13.03 -15.47
C ILE A 333 7.29 -11.81 -16.36
N GLY A 334 6.59 -10.70 -16.13
CA GLY A 334 6.59 -9.55 -17.03
C GLY A 334 6.00 -9.94 -18.38
N GLY A 335 6.84 -9.87 -19.42
CA GLY A 335 6.49 -10.27 -20.77
C GLY A 335 6.02 -9.13 -21.67
N ASP A 336 6.09 -7.89 -21.21
CA ASP A 336 5.83 -6.69 -21.97
C ASP A 336 6.98 -6.38 -22.95
N GLU A 337 6.68 -5.44 -23.85
CA GLU A 337 7.62 -4.74 -24.75
C GLU A 337 8.72 -5.60 -25.41
N SER A 338 8.45 -6.89 -25.64
CA SER A 338 9.38 -7.85 -26.23
C SER A 338 9.51 -7.66 -27.75
N HIS A 339 9.77 -6.44 -28.21
CA HIS A 339 9.66 -5.97 -29.59
C HIS A 339 10.61 -6.69 -30.56
N VAL A 340 11.78 -7.11 -30.07
CA VAL A 340 12.79 -7.84 -30.85
C VAL A 340 12.62 -9.36 -30.79
N THR A 341 11.69 -9.87 -29.98
CA THR A 341 11.38 -11.29 -29.86
C THR A 341 10.38 -11.69 -30.95
N PRO A 342 10.73 -12.57 -31.90
CA PRO A 342 9.77 -13.04 -32.91
C PRO A 342 8.53 -13.65 -32.26
N LYS A 343 7.35 -13.45 -32.86
CA LYS A 343 6.09 -13.84 -32.22
C LYS A 343 6.01 -15.32 -31.83
N ASP A 344 6.43 -16.21 -32.72
CA ASP A 344 6.44 -17.67 -32.47
C ASP A 344 7.44 -18.07 -31.37
N ASP A 345 8.49 -17.26 -31.17
CA ASP A 345 9.49 -17.45 -30.12
C ASP A 345 8.99 -16.92 -28.78
N TYR A 346 8.28 -15.79 -28.78
CA TYR A 346 7.61 -15.25 -27.60
C TYR A 346 6.58 -16.24 -27.05
N VAL A 347 5.66 -16.73 -27.89
CA VAL A 347 4.65 -17.72 -27.47
C VAL A 347 5.31 -18.99 -26.92
N TYR A 348 6.34 -19.48 -27.61
CA TYR A 348 7.09 -20.65 -27.15
C TYR A 348 7.73 -20.41 -25.77
N PHE A 349 8.34 -19.24 -25.56
CA PHE A 349 8.98 -18.87 -24.31
C PHE A 349 7.98 -18.76 -23.16
N ILE A 350 6.89 -17.99 -23.33
CA ILE A 350 5.88 -17.81 -22.29
C ILE A 350 5.27 -19.15 -21.88
N ASN A 351 4.90 -20.01 -22.84
CA ASN A 351 4.35 -21.33 -22.53
C ASN A 351 5.32 -22.18 -21.69
N ARG A 352 6.60 -22.17 -22.05
CA ARG A 352 7.66 -22.92 -21.34
C ARG A 352 7.95 -22.37 -19.95
N ALA A 353 8.03 -21.06 -19.80
CA ALA A 353 8.31 -20.41 -18.54
C ALA A 353 7.12 -20.53 -17.57
N GLN A 354 5.89 -20.46 -18.09
CA GLN A 354 4.66 -20.77 -17.37
C GLN A 354 4.69 -22.19 -16.76
N ASP A 355 5.10 -23.21 -17.54
CA ASP A 355 5.20 -24.58 -17.04
C ASP A 355 6.19 -24.70 -15.88
N ILE A 356 7.32 -23.97 -15.95
CA ILE A 356 8.32 -23.92 -14.89
C ILE A 356 7.73 -23.27 -13.63
N ILE A 357 7.12 -22.09 -13.75
CA ILE A 357 6.48 -21.37 -12.64
C ILE A 357 5.43 -22.25 -11.94
N ASN A 358 4.55 -22.86 -12.73
CA ASN A 358 3.51 -23.76 -12.21
C ASN A 358 4.09 -25.00 -11.53
N SER A 359 5.27 -25.49 -11.95
CA SER A 359 5.91 -26.66 -11.34
C SER A 359 6.38 -26.41 -9.90
N TYR A 360 6.61 -25.14 -9.54
CA TYR A 360 6.91 -24.72 -8.16
C TYR A 360 5.65 -24.36 -7.35
N GLY A 361 4.45 -24.61 -7.90
CA GLY A 361 3.18 -24.35 -7.24
C GLY A 361 2.78 -22.87 -7.23
N LEU A 362 3.45 -22.04 -8.04
CA LEU A 362 3.14 -20.62 -8.18
C LEU A 362 2.14 -20.40 -9.32
N THR A 363 1.33 -19.35 -9.17
CA THR A 363 0.47 -18.81 -10.21
C THR A 363 1.21 -17.72 -10.96
N MET A 364 1.33 -17.88 -12.28
CA MET A 364 1.96 -16.87 -13.14
C MET A 364 1.05 -15.64 -13.27
N ILE A 365 1.65 -14.46 -13.10
CA ILE A 365 1.11 -13.17 -13.51
C ILE A 365 2.01 -12.64 -14.62
N GLY A 366 1.48 -11.91 -15.60
CA GLY A 366 2.29 -11.19 -16.59
C GLY A 366 1.52 -10.05 -17.23
N TRP A 367 2.24 -9.11 -17.85
CA TRP A 367 1.66 -7.98 -18.57
C TRP A 367 0.80 -8.44 -19.76
N ASP A 368 -0.09 -7.59 -20.25
CA ASP A 368 -1.18 -8.00 -21.15
C ASP A 368 -0.76 -8.76 -22.41
N GLU A 369 0.47 -8.56 -22.88
CA GLU A 369 1.09 -9.29 -23.97
C GLU A 369 1.09 -10.81 -23.77
N ILE A 370 1.16 -11.31 -22.53
CA ILE A 370 1.14 -12.77 -22.27
C ILE A 370 -0.16 -13.41 -22.76
N ALA A 371 -1.26 -12.65 -22.85
CA ALA A 371 -2.56 -13.14 -23.34
C ALA A 371 -2.53 -13.61 -24.80
N THR A 372 -1.45 -13.35 -25.51
CA THR A 372 -1.23 -13.82 -26.88
C THR A 372 -0.54 -15.18 -26.97
N ALA A 373 -0.10 -15.73 -25.84
CA ALA A 373 0.40 -17.09 -25.70
C ALA A 373 -0.71 -18.03 -25.22
N ASP A 374 -0.39 -19.32 -25.02
CA ASP A 374 -1.35 -20.32 -24.53
C ASP A 374 -1.32 -20.36 -23.00
N LEU A 375 -2.24 -19.62 -22.38
CA LEU A 375 -2.25 -19.45 -20.92
C LEU A 375 -2.86 -20.65 -20.20
N SER A 376 -2.29 -20.97 -19.04
CA SER A 376 -2.92 -21.84 -18.05
C SER A 376 -4.20 -21.16 -17.54
N PRO A 377 -5.28 -21.90 -17.23
CA PRO A 377 -6.49 -21.34 -16.64
C PRO A 377 -6.28 -20.63 -15.30
N THR A 378 -5.13 -20.87 -14.64
CA THR A 378 -4.75 -20.20 -13.39
C THR A 378 -4.02 -18.88 -13.61
N SER A 379 -3.48 -18.64 -14.80
CA SER A 379 -2.67 -17.45 -15.11
C SER A 379 -3.50 -16.17 -14.98
N ILE A 380 -2.83 -15.11 -14.58
CA ILE A 380 -3.42 -13.78 -14.39
C ILE A 380 -2.73 -12.81 -15.35
N VAL A 381 -3.53 -11.98 -16.01
CA VAL A 381 -3.06 -10.98 -16.97
C VAL A 381 -3.16 -9.60 -16.34
N GLN A 382 -2.08 -8.84 -16.32
CA GLN A 382 -2.05 -7.46 -15.86
C GLN A 382 -2.18 -6.50 -17.04
N LEU A 383 -3.34 -5.86 -17.13
CA LEU A 383 -3.70 -4.96 -18.21
C LEU A 383 -3.12 -3.57 -17.99
N TRP A 384 -2.25 -3.14 -18.91
CA TRP A 384 -1.70 -1.79 -18.90
C TRP A 384 -2.02 -1.00 -20.17
N ALA A 385 -2.20 -1.66 -21.32
CA ALA A 385 -2.30 -0.99 -22.61
C ALA A 385 -3.42 -1.51 -23.51
N SER A 386 -3.49 -2.80 -23.80
CA SER A 386 -4.25 -3.35 -24.95
C SER A 386 -5.63 -3.92 -24.58
N PRO A 387 -6.75 -3.28 -25.00
CA PRO A 387 -8.08 -3.85 -24.80
C PRO A 387 -8.32 -5.15 -25.57
N GLU A 388 -7.56 -5.41 -26.63
CA GLU A 388 -7.62 -6.68 -27.37
C GLU A 388 -7.02 -7.82 -26.53
N ASN A 389 -5.88 -7.58 -25.89
CA ASN A 389 -5.23 -8.56 -25.02
C ASN A 389 -6.12 -8.89 -23.80
N ALA A 390 -6.82 -7.92 -23.24
CA ALA A 390 -7.83 -8.19 -22.20
C ALA A 390 -8.94 -9.15 -22.68
N ARG A 391 -9.40 -9.01 -23.93
CA ARG A 391 -10.41 -9.91 -24.50
C ARG A 391 -9.85 -11.29 -24.78
N LEU A 392 -8.60 -11.39 -25.25
CA LEU A 392 -7.91 -12.68 -25.40
C LEU A 392 -7.74 -13.38 -24.05
N ALA A 393 -7.42 -12.64 -22.98
CA ALA A 393 -7.27 -13.20 -21.64
C ALA A 393 -8.58 -13.86 -21.17
N ILE A 394 -9.72 -13.20 -21.30
CA ILE A 394 -11.02 -13.78 -20.89
C ILE A 394 -11.47 -14.93 -21.81
N GLU A 395 -11.12 -14.91 -23.10
CA GLU A 395 -11.35 -16.04 -24.02
C GLU A 395 -10.61 -17.31 -23.56
N GLN A 396 -9.46 -17.13 -22.90
CA GLN A 396 -8.67 -18.19 -22.28
C GLN A 396 -9.05 -18.46 -20.80
N ASN A 397 -10.10 -17.81 -20.28
CA ASN A 397 -10.55 -17.89 -18.88
C ASN A 397 -9.50 -17.39 -17.86
N ALA A 398 -8.56 -16.54 -18.28
CA ALA A 398 -7.61 -15.89 -17.39
C ALA A 398 -8.26 -14.71 -16.65
N ARG A 399 -7.79 -14.46 -15.42
CA ARG A 399 -8.23 -13.33 -14.60
C ARG A 399 -7.40 -12.08 -14.91
N ILE A 400 -7.95 -10.90 -14.64
CA ILE A 400 -7.36 -9.61 -15.04
C ILE A 400 -7.11 -8.72 -13.82
N ILE A 401 -5.89 -8.19 -13.73
CA ILE A 401 -5.55 -7.03 -12.90
C ILE A 401 -5.58 -5.79 -13.79
N MET A 402 -6.28 -4.74 -13.37
CA MET A 402 -6.41 -3.50 -14.15
C MET A 402 -5.39 -2.46 -13.69
N SER A 403 -4.43 -2.12 -14.54
CA SER A 403 -3.44 -1.06 -14.31
C SER A 403 -3.25 -0.18 -15.56
N PRO A 404 -4.30 0.40 -16.15
CA PRO A 404 -4.18 1.13 -17.40
C PRO A 404 -3.24 2.34 -17.24
N ALA A 405 -2.22 2.45 -18.10
CA ALA A 405 -1.15 3.45 -17.95
C ALA A 405 -1.65 4.89 -17.90
N LYS A 406 -2.75 5.18 -18.59
CA LYS A 406 -3.37 6.51 -18.58
C LYS A 406 -3.96 6.93 -17.23
N HIS A 407 -4.31 5.97 -16.37
CA HIS A 407 -4.98 6.25 -15.08
C HIS A 407 -4.20 5.78 -13.85
N ALA A 408 -3.57 4.62 -13.92
CA ALA A 408 -3.03 3.94 -12.74
C ALA A 408 -1.52 4.06 -12.58
N TYR A 409 -0.78 4.44 -13.64
CA TYR A 409 0.67 4.59 -13.59
C TYR A 409 1.04 5.87 -12.83
N LEU A 410 1.77 5.70 -11.74
CA LEU A 410 2.19 6.75 -10.83
C LEU A 410 3.42 7.50 -11.36
N ASP A 411 4.15 6.97 -12.33
CA ASP A 411 5.26 7.67 -12.99
C ASP A 411 4.79 8.65 -14.08
N MET A 412 3.52 8.59 -14.51
CA MET A 412 2.98 9.58 -15.45
C MET A 412 2.95 10.97 -14.83
N LYS A 413 3.40 11.96 -15.57
CA LYS A 413 3.37 13.38 -15.20
C LYS A 413 1.95 13.83 -14.90
N TYR A 414 1.79 14.66 -13.88
CA TYR A 414 0.52 15.31 -13.57
C TYR A 414 0.11 16.33 -14.64
N ASP A 415 1.07 17.13 -15.08
CA ASP A 415 0.89 18.15 -16.12
C ASP A 415 2.21 18.45 -16.87
N SER A 416 2.19 19.42 -17.80
CA SER A 416 3.36 19.78 -18.60
C SER A 416 4.52 20.41 -17.81
N THR A 417 4.30 20.80 -16.56
CA THR A 417 5.29 21.43 -15.67
C THR A 417 5.91 20.46 -14.67
N THR A 418 5.32 19.27 -14.50
CA THR A 418 5.91 18.20 -13.68
C THR A 418 7.30 17.84 -14.21
N VAL A 419 8.29 17.88 -13.32
CA VAL A 419 9.71 17.66 -13.68
C VAL A 419 10.02 16.17 -13.77
N LEU A 420 9.66 15.44 -12.71
CA LEU A 420 9.73 13.98 -12.61
C LEU A 420 8.69 13.31 -13.51
N GLY A 421 8.85 12.02 -13.74
CA GLY A 421 7.91 11.18 -14.48
C GLY A 421 8.04 11.25 -16.00
N LEU A 422 7.20 10.46 -16.66
CA LEU A 422 7.09 10.33 -18.12
C LEU A 422 5.72 10.85 -18.60
N ASN A 423 5.54 10.94 -19.92
CA ASN A 423 4.27 11.44 -20.50
C ASN A 423 3.84 10.67 -21.76
N TRP A 424 4.36 9.46 -21.96
CA TRP A 424 4.06 8.66 -23.14
C TRP A 424 2.58 8.23 -23.18
N ALA A 425 1.96 7.99 -22.02
CA ALA A 425 0.53 7.70 -21.88
C ALA A 425 -0.34 8.96 -21.72
N GLY A 426 0.27 10.16 -21.82
CA GLY A 426 -0.37 11.44 -21.55
C GLY A 426 -0.03 12.00 -20.18
N TYR A 427 -0.89 12.90 -19.69
CA TYR A 427 -0.81 13.45 -18.34
C TYR A 427 -1.91 12.85 -17.48
N THR A 428 -1.56 12.43 -16.26
CA THR A 428 -2.46 11.77 -15.32
C THR A 428 -2.56 12.62 -14.06
N GLU A 429 -3.42 13.62 -14.12
CA GLU A 429 -3.79 14.41 -12.94
C GLU A 429 -4.62 13.56 -11.95
N VAL A 430 -4.77 14.03 -10.71
CA VAL A 430 -5.44 13.33 -9.60
C VAL A 430 -6.89 12.96 -9.92
N ASP A 431 -7.63 13.82 -10.62
CA ASP A 431 -9.00 13.52 -11.04
C ASP A 431 -9.04 12.45 -12.14
N GLU A 432 -8.08 12.44 -13.07
CA GLU A 432 -7.97 11.42 -14.11
C GLU A 432 -7.62 10.05 -13.49
N ALA A 433 -6.73 10.03 -12.49
CA ALA A 433 -6.37 8.81 -11.76
C ALA A 433 -7.55 8.24 -10.96
N TYR A 434 -8.51 9.07 -10.55
CA TYR A 434 -9.68 8.67 -9.77
C TYR A 434 -10.92 8.40 -10.63
N ASN A 435 -11.17 9.16 -11.70
CA ASN A 435 -12.44 9.13 -12.45
C ASN A 435 -12.48 8.05 -13.54
N TRP A 436 -12.39 6.80 -13.14
CA TRP A 436 -12.60 5.65 -14.02
C TRP A 436 -13.18 4.45 -13.25
N ASP A 437 -13.82 3.55 -13.98
CA ASP A 437 -14.39 2.30 -13.44
C ASP A 437 -13.74 1.12 -14.15
N PRO A 438 -13.09 0.19 -13.42
CA PRO A 438 -12.52 -1.02 -14.00
C PRO A 438 -13.51 -1.79 -14.90
N THR A 439 -14.81 -1.80 -14.55
CA THR A 439 -15.84 -2.57 -15.24
C THR A 439 -16.29 -1.97 -16.57
N THR A 440 -16.11 -0.66 -16.75
CA THR A 440 -16.49 0.05 -17.99
C THR A 440 -15.29 0.56 -18.77
N PHE A 441 -14.07 0.31 -18.28
CA PHE A 441 -12.85 0.77 -18.93
C PHE A 441 -12.64 0.09 -20.29
N ILE A 442 -12.99 -1.20 -20.39
CA ILE A 442 -12.95 -1.96 -21.64
C ILE A 442 -14.31 -2.59 -21.93
N ASP A 443 -14.87 -2.24 -23.09
CA ASP A 443 -16.06 -2.89 -23.61
C ASP A 443 -15.84 -4.40 -23.80
N GLY A 444 -16.70 -5.20 -23.16
CA GLY A 444 -16.73 -6.65 -23.31
C GLY A 444 -15.88 -7.44 -22.32
N VAL A 445 -15.31 -6.80 -21.29
CA VAL A 445 -14.67 -7.48 -20.16
C VAL A 445 -15.67 -7.51 -18.99
N PRO A 446 -16.21 -8.69 -18.63
CA PRO A 446 -17.11 -8.81 -17.48
C PRO A 446 -16.38 -8.59 -16.14
N GLU A 447 -17.08 -8.03 -15.15
CA GLU A 447 -16.52 -7.73 -13.84
C GLU A 447 -15.99 -8.98 -13.13
N GLU A 448 -16.58 -10.15 -13.33
CA GLU A 448 -16.15 -11.40 -12.70
C GLU A 448 -14.73 -11.86 -13.10
N PHE A 449 -14.19 -11.33 -14.20
CA PHE A 449 -12.80 -11.58 -14.60
C PHE A 449 -11.83 -10.58 -13.99
N ILE A 450 -12.30 -9.44 -13.48
CA ILE A 450 -11.47 -8.39 -12.88
C ILE A 450 -11.27 -8.72 -11.41
N ILE A 451 -10.05 -9.12 -11.05
CA ILE A 451 -9.73 -9.43 -9.64
C ILE A 451 -9.29 -8.19 -8.86
N GLY A 452 -9.01 -7.09 -9.55
CA GLY A 452 -8.80 -5.78 -8.94
C GLY A 452 -7.92 -4.86 -9.76
N VAL A 453 -7.23 -3.95 -9.06
CA VAL A 453 -6.45 -2.87 -9.68
C VAL A 453 -5.03 -2.84 -9.13
N GLU A 454 -4.12 -2.30 -9.92
CA GLU A 454 -2.75 -2.05 -9.49
C GLU A 454 -2.24 -0.68 -9.95
N SER A 455 -1.43 -0.02 -9.12
CA SER A 455 -0.81 1.27 -9.41
C SER A 455 0.71 1.16 -9.52
N PRO A 456 1.27 1.02 -10.73
CA PRO A 456 2.71 0.93 -10.92
C PRO A 456 3.43 2.27 -10.76
N LEU A 457 4.55 2.26 -10.04
CA LEU A 457 5.53 3.35 -10.05
C LEU A 457 6.81 2.87 -10.73
N TRP A 458 6.95 3.21 -12.01
CA TRP A 458 8.21 3.08 -12.75
C TRP A 458 9.21 4.16 -12.34
N THR A 459 10.51 3.86 -12.39
CA THR A 459 11.53 4.71 -11.77
C THR A 459 12.62 5.20 -12.71
N GLU A 460 12.39 5.30 -14.02
CA GLU A 460 13.36 5.89 -14.96
C GLU A 460 13.80 7.31 -14.57
N THR A 461 12.93 8.06 -13.88
CA THR A 461 13.14 9.46 -13.50
C THR A 461 12.99 9.72 -11.99
N VAL A 462 12.80 8.66 -11.20
CA VAL A 462 12.55 8.72 -9.75
C VAL A 462 13.79 8.15 -9.08
N GLU A 463 14.54 8.98 -8.36
CA GLU A 463 15.87 8.60 -7.86
C GLU A 463 15.92 8.50 -6.32
N THR A 464 14.97 9.14 -5.64
CA THR A 464 14.96 9.29 -4.17
C THR A 464 13.59 8.96 -3.57
N MET A 465 13.56 8.71 -2.26
CA MET A 465 12.30 8.55 -1.54
C MET A 465 11.40 9.79 -1.66
N GLU A 466 11.97 11.00 -1.65
CA GLU A 466 11.20 12.23 -1.85
C GLU A 466 10.53 12.30 -3.24
N ASP A 467 11.16 11.70 -4.27
CA ASP A 467 10.58 11.57 -5.62
C ASP A 467 9.45 10.52 -5.63
N ILE A 468 9.65 9.37 -4.97
CA ILE A 468 8.61 8.35 -4.78
C ILE A 468 7.40 9.00 -4.14
N GLU A 469 7.58 9.68 -3.01
CA GLU A 469 6.52 10.36 -2.29
C GLU A 469 5.75 11.35 -3.17
N TYR A 470 6.47 12.16 -3.95
CA TYR A 470 5.88 13.13 -4.87
C TYR A 470 5.06 12.49 -6.00
N MET A 471 5.49 11.36 -6.53
CA MET A 471 4.82 10.68 -7.66
C MET A 471 3.68 9.76 -7.19
N VAL A 472 3.82 9.13 -6.02
CA VAL A 472 2.81 8.30 -5.38
C VAL A 472 1.65 9.14 -4.85
N PHE A 473 1.96 10.23 -4.15
CA PHE A 473 0.96 11.08 -3.54
C PHE A 473 0.65 12.32 -4.38
N PRO A 474 -0.63 12.57 -4.67
CA PRO A 474 -1.78 12.08 -3.91
C PRO A 474 -2.66 11.06 -4.67
N ARG A 475 -2.12 10.30 -5.65
CA ARG A 475 -2.91 9.38 -6.50
C ARG A 475 -3.16 8.01 -5.88
N LEU A 476 -2.19 7.45 -5.14
CA LEU A 476 -2.33 6.13 -4.51
C LEU A 476 -3.60 5.97 -3.65
N PRO A 477 -4.00 6.94 -2.78
CA PRO A 477 -5.25 6.84 -2.02
C PRO A 477 -6.50 6.73 -2.90
N GLY A 478 -6.48 7.39 -4.06
CA GLY A 478 -7.58 7.35 -5.01
C GLY A 478 -7.72 5.97 -5.63
N ILE A 479 -6.61 5.40 -6.11
CA ILE A 479 -6.57 4.05 -6.68
C ILE A 479 -6.97 3.00 -5.63
N ALA A 480 -6.54 3.16 -4.39
CA ALA A 480 -6.99 2.31 -3.28
C ALA A 480 -8.52 2.35 -3.10
N GLU A 481 -9.14 3.52 -3.24
CA GLU A 481 -10.60 3.65 -3.17
C GLU A 481 -11.32 3.02 -4.37
N ILE A 482 -10.74 3.06 -5.57
CA ILE A 482 -11.25 2.31 -6.74
C ILE A 482 -11.30 0.81 -6.45
N ALA A 483 -10.27 0.31 -5.77
CA ALA A 483 -10.10 -1.10 -5.44
C ALA A 483 -11.03 -1.57 -4.31
N TRP A 484 -11.39 -0.66 -3.40
CA TRP A 484 -12.07 -0.97 -2.14
C TRP A 484 -13.56 -0.64 -2.17
N ALA A 485 -13.94 0.55 -2.64
CA ALA A 485 -15.31 1.05 -2.58
C ALA A 485 -16.14 0.60 -3.79
N ASP A 486 -17.47 0.52 -3.61
CA ASP A 486 -18.38 0.31 -4.73
C ASP A 486 -18.49 1.57 -5.59
N MET A 487 -18.82 1.38 -6.87
CA MET A 487 -18.86 2.50 -7.82
C MET A 487 -19.89 3.57 -7.43
N ASP A 488 -21.01 3.19 -6.82
CA ASP A 488 -22.06 4.12 -6.39
C ASP A 488 -21.69 4.94 -5.13
N GLN A 489 -20.61 4.56 -4.45
CA GLN A 489 -20.04 5.30 -3.32
C GLN A 489 -18.97 6.30 -3.75
N ARG A 490 -18.45 6.18 -4.98
CA ARG A 490 -17.34 6.98 -5.48
C ARG A 490 -17.84 8.25 -6.16
N ASN A 491 -17.29 9.39 -5.77
CA ASN A 491 -17.63 10.69 -6.35
C ASN A 491 -16.46 11.67 -6.21
N TRP A 492 -15.91 12.15 -7.34
CA TRP A 492 -14.79 13.08 -7.34
C TRP A 492 -15.03 14.38 -6.59
N ASP A 493 -16.24 14.95 -6.71
CA ASP A 493 -16.57 16.24 -6.09
C ASP A 493 -16.65 16.15 -4.57
N GLU A 494 -16.81 14.94 -4.03
CA GLU A 494 -16.75 14.64 -2.60
C GLU A 494 -15.33 14.20 -2.21
N TYR A 495 -14.77 13.22 -2.93
CA TYR A 495 -13.45 12.62 -2.67
C TYR A 495 -12.33 13.65 -2.55
N LYS A 496 -12.30 14.67 -3.42
CA LYS A 496 -11.24 15.69 -3.38
C LYS A 496 -11.16 16.44 -2.05
N PHE A 497 -12.25 16.54 -1.29
CA PHE A 497 -12.25 17.17 0.03
C PHE A 497 -11.69 16.23 1.11
N ARG A 498 -12.04 14.93 1.07
CA ARG A 498 -11.39 13.92 1.91
C ARG A 498 -9.89 13.85 1.61
N LEU A 499 -9.52 13.89 0.34
CA LEU A 499 -8.12 13.89 -0.09
C LEU A 499 -7.37 15.13 0.42
N ALA A 500 -7.99 16.31 0.39
CA ALA A 500 -7.39 17.52 0.94
C ALA A 500 -7.03 17.37 2.43
N LYS A 501 -7.87 16.66 3.19
CA LYS A 501 -7.65 16.33 4.61
C LYS A 501 -6.55 15.30 4.82
N HIS A 502 -6.45 14.33 3.92
CA HIS A 502 -5.29 13.44 3.87
C HIS A 502 -3.99 14.19 3.53
N GLY A 503 -4.03 15.27 2.75
CA GLY A 503 -2.88 16.17 2.56
C GLY A 503 -2.33 16.73 3.88
N GLU A 504 -3.19 17.05 4.86
CA GLU A 504 -2.76 17.47 6.20
C GLU A 504 -2.05 16.32 6.94
N ARG A 505 -2.54 15.08 6.81
CA ARG A 505 -1.89 13.88 7.37
C ARG A 505 -0.53 13.62 6.75
N LEU A 506 -0.40 13.75 5.43
CA LEU A 506 0.88 13.60 4.74
C LEU A 506 1.90 14.64 5.23
N LYS A 507 1.49 15.93 5.37
CA LYS A 507 2.33 16.98 5.96
C LYS A 507 2.79 16.62 7.38
N ALA A 508 1.88 16.14 8.23
CA ALA A 508 2.21 15.77 9.61
C ALA A 508 3.21 14.60 9.70
N LYS A 509 3.18 13.68 8.72
CA LYS A 509 4.17 12.60 8.57
C LYS A 509 5.49 13.04 7.92
N GLY A 510 5.58 14.28 7.43
CA GLY A 510 6.73 14.74 6.64
C GLY A 510 6.84 14.05 5.28
N ILE A 511 5.73 13.61 4.69
CA ILE A 511 5.68 12.97 3.37
C ILE A 511 5.50 14.05 2.30
N ASN A 512 6.38 14.06 1.30
CA ASN A 512 6.26 14.92 0.13
C ASN A 512 5.06 14.50 -0.74
N PHE A 513 4.45 15.43 -1.46
CA PHE A 513 3.35 15.11 -2.38
C PHE A 513 3.12 16.24 -3.40
N TYR A 514 2.58 15.88 -4.56
CA TYR A 514 2.12 16.87 -5.53
C TYR A 514 0.84 17.58 -5.06
N ARG A 515 0.91 18.90 -4.97
CA ARG A 515 -0.22 19.76 -4.59
C ARG A 515 -1.04 20.11 -5.82
N SER A 516 -1.84 19.15 -6.28
CA SER A 516 -2.75 19.32 -7.41
C SER A 516 -3.63 20.57 -7.27
N PRO A 517 -3.76 21.41 -8.32
CA PRO A 517 -4.67 22.56 -8.31
C PRO A 517 -6.15 22.15 -8.33
N LYS A 518 -6.47 20.87 -8.55
CA LYS A 518 -7.84 20.33 -8.58
C LYS A 518 -8.33 19.90 -7.20
N VAL A 519 -7.42 19.80 -6.22
CA VAL A 519 -7.72 19.44 -4.84
C VAL A 519 -7.71 20.71 -3.97
N PRO A 520 -8.76 20.97 -3.17
CA PRO A 520 -8.85 22.17 -2.34
C PRO A 520 -8.02 22.03 -1.06
N TRP A 521 -6.69 22.03 -1.19
CA TRP A 521 -5.78 21.91 -0.05
C TRP A 521 -6.00 23.03 0.97
N ASN A 522 -5.93 22.68 2.25
CA ASN A 522 -5.89 23.67 3.32
C ASN A 522 -4.45 24.19 3.45
N ASP A 523 -4.18 25.29 2.75
CA ASP A 523 -2.90 25.99 2.73
C ASP A 523 -2.89 27.20 3.67
N ASN A 524 -3.57 27.11 4.80
CA ASN A 524 -3.41 28.09 5.87
C ASN A 524 -2.05 27.88 6.56
N GLU A 525 -0.98 28.35 5.90
CA GLU A 525 0.31 28.71 6.49
C GLU A 525 0.78 30.07 5.96
#